data_AF-A0A0S7XWR6-F1
#
_entry.id   AF-A0A0S7XWR6-F1
#
_cell.length_a   1.000
_cell.length_b   1.000
_cell.length_c   1.000
_cell.angle_alpha   90.00
_cell.angle_beta   90.00
_cell.angle_gamma   90.00
#
_symmetry.space_group_name_H-M   'P 1'
#
loop_
_entity.id
_entity.type
_entity.pdbx_description
1 polymer ?
#
loop_
_entity_poly.entity_id
_entity_poly.type
_entity_poly.pdbx_seq_one_letter_code
_entity_poly.pdbx_strand_id
1 'polypeptide(L)'
;MGSKCIKCGDCCEFIGLGVALDEIKAEQSYPDSDFILRHWTATDAPQKPPNPLMSDKCFDGYFWYRCDLFDPKTRLCKDYENRPQICRDCPGERQPEGYISARCGFMPEESRL
;
A
#
# COMPACT_ATOMS: atom_id res chain seq x y z
N MET A 1 -11.08 -8.00 -18.34
CA MET A 1 -12.11 -7.31 -17.53
C MET A 1 -11.40 -6.36 -16.61
N GLY A 2 -11.55 -5.04 -16.78
CA GLY A 2 -10.87 -4.05 -15.95
C GLY A 2 -11.53 -3.93 -14.59
N SER A 3 -10.73 -3.83 -13.54
CA SER A 3 -11.19 -3.49 -12.19
C SER A 3 -10.64 -2.11 -11.84
N LYS A 4 -11.47 -1.26 -11.21
CA LYS A 4 -11.11 0.12 -10.88
C LYS A 4 -10.99 0.28 -9.37
N CYS A 5 -9.82 0.73 -8.90
CA CYS A 5 -9.62 0.98 -7.47
C CYS A 5 -10.63 2.01 -6.95
N ILE A 6 -11.18 1.72 -5.77
CA ILE A 6 -12.27 2.49 -5.15
C ILE A 6 -11.80 3.74 -4.40
N LYS A 7 -10.50 4.04 -4.44
CA LYS A 7 -9.88 5.25 -3.85
C LYS A 7 -10.20 5.43 -2.35
N CYS A 8 -10.24 4.35 -1.57
CA CYS A 8 -10.53 4.43 -0.12
C CYS A 8 -9.39 4.97 0.74
N GLY A 9 -8.14 4.94 0.23
CA GLY A 9 -6.95 5.39 0.94
C GLY A 9 -6.26 4.39 1.86
N ASP A 10 -6.93 3.30 2.23
CA ASP A 10 -6.49 2.45 3.34
C ASP A 10 -5.17 1.71 3.04
N CYS A 11 -4.95 1.25 1.81
CA CYS A 11 -3.68 0.65 1.38
C CYS A 11 -2.55 1.66 1.16
N CYS A 12 -2.86 2.97 1.13
CA CYS A 12 -1.89 4.04 0.95
C CYS A 12 -1.42 4.65 2.29
N GLU A 13 -2.21 4.50 3.34
CA GLU A 13 -1.91 5.03 4.67
C GLU A 13 -0.74 4.31 5.35
N PHE A 14 -0.65 3.00 5.11
CA PHE A 14 0.35 2.13 5.70
C PHE A 14 0.75 1.07 4.68
N ILE A 15 2.05 0.94 4.47
CA ILE A 15 2.61 0.09 3.43
C ILE A 15 3.56 -0.89 4.11
N GLY A 16 3.25 -2.18 4.05
CA GLY A 16 4.13 -3.24 4.52
C GLY A 16 4.80 -3.94 3.34
N LEU A 17 6.13 -4.08 3.35
CA LEU A 17 6.85 -4.96 2.42
C LEU A 17 7.71 -5.97 3.18
N GLY A 18 7.93 -7.16 2.61
CA GLY A 18 8.87 -8.14 3.14
C GLY A 18 10.36 -7.81 2.91
N VAL A 19 10.69 -6.57 2.54
CA VAL A 19 12.05 -6.12 2.18
C VAL A 19 12.32 -4.73 2.76
N ALA A 20 13.55 -4.50 3.23
CA ALA A 20 13.99 -3.21 3.80
C ALA A 20 14.38 -2.18 2.72
N LEU A 21 14.34 -0.88 3.01
CA LEU A 21 14.82 0.15 2.05
C LEU A 21 16.30 -0.03 1.69
N ASP A 22 17.14 -0.47 2.62
CA ASP A 22 18.55 -0.73 2.34
C ASP A 22 18.76 -1.91 1.38
N GLU A 23 17.88 -2.92 1.45
CA GLU A 23 17.87 -4.05 0.53
C GLU A 23 17.38 -3.63 -0.85
N ILE A 24 16.30 -2.82 -0.92
CA ILE A 24 15.81 -2.22 -2.18
C ILE A 24 16.90 -1.35 -2.82
N LYS A 25 17.68 -0.63 -2.01
CA LYS A 25 18.79 0.20 -2.51
C LYS A 25 19.96 -0.64 -3.03
N ALA A 26 20.23 -1.79 -2.42
CA ALA A 26 21.27 -2.71 -2.85
C ALA A 26 20.87 -3.48 -4.12
N GLU A 27 19.58 -3.75 -4.30
CA GLU A 27 19.03 -4.47 -5.46
C GLU A 27 18.60 -3.51 -6.57
N GLN A 28 19.47 -3.27 -7.56
CA GLN A 28 19.18 -2.38 -8.70
C GLN A 28 17.93 -2.78 -9.51
N SER A 29 17.47 -4.03 -9.41
CA SER A 29 16.31 -4.55 -10.16
C SER A 29 14.98 -4.50 -9.40
N TYR A 30 14.94 -4.00 -8.16
CA TYR A 30 13.69 -3.99 -7.41
C TYR A 30 12.63 -3.11 -8.12
N PRO A 31 11.43 -3.64 -8.42
CA PRO A 31 10.41 -2.88 -9.13
C PRO A 31 10.02 -1.58 -8.42
N ASP A 32 9.94 -0.49 -9.18
CA ASP A 32 9.58 0.84 -8.67
C ASP A 32 10.53 1.38 -7.58
N SER A 33 11.77 0.88 -7.49
CA SER A 33 12.76 1.26 -6.48
C SER A 33 13.00 2.77 -6.40
N ASP A 34 13.13 3.46 -7.54
CA ASP A 34 13.28 4.92 -7.60
C ASP A 34 12.14 5.66 -6.89
N PHE A 35 10.91 5.19 -7.05
CA PHE A 35 9.75 5.78 -6.39
C PHE A 35 9.77 5.49 -4.89
N ILE A 36 10.01 4.23 -4.51
CA ILE A 36 10.05 3.79 -3.11
C ILE A 36 11.12 4.58 -2.36
N LEU A 37 12.36 4.59 -2.85
CA LEU A 37 13.49 5.26 -2.20
C LEU A 37 13.31 6.78 -2.11
N ARG A 38 12.51 7.38 -3.01
CA ARG A 38 12.22 8.81 -3.02
C ARG A 38 11.07 9.21 -2.10
N HIS A 39 10.02 8.41 -2.06
CA HIS A 39 8.74 8.82 -1.46
C HIS A 39 8.42 8.07 -0.17
N TRP A 40 9.08 6.95 0.11
CA TRP A 40 8.78 6.11 1.27
C TRP A 40 9.80 6.31 2.39
N THR A 41 9.29 6.37 3.61
CA THR A 41 10.10 6.45 4.82
C THR A 41 9.70 5.35 5.79
N ALA A 42 10.68 4.69 6.40
CA ALA A 42 10.43 3.68 7.43
C ALA A 42 9.62 4.27 8.60
N THR A 43 8.70 3.48 9.13
CA THR A 43 7.85 3.81 10.27
C THR A 43 7.68 2.56 11.14
N ASP A 44 7.21 2.75 12.37
CA ASP A 44 6.73 1.63 13.16
C ASP A 44 5.49 1.00 12.53
N ALA A 45 5.29 -0.29 12.82
CA ALA A 45 4.04 -0.99 12.51
C ALA A 45 2.84 -0.22 13.09
N PRO A 46 1.69 -0.21 12.41
CA PRO A 46 0.51 0.49 12.91
C PRO A 46 0.04 -0.14 14.23
N GLN A 47 -0.17 0.69 15.25
CA GLN A 47 -0.61 0.23 16.58
C GLN A 47 -2.04 -0.32 16.60
N LYS A 48 -2.83 -0.06 15.54
CA LYS A 48 -4.18 -0.59 15.38
C LYS A 48 -4.30 -1.14 13.97
N PRO A 49 -4.77 -2.39 13.79
CA PRO A 49 -4.96 -2.93 12.47
C PRO A 49 -6.05 -2.13 11.73
N PRO A 50 -5.82 -1.75 10.46
CA PRO A 50 -6.85 -1.08 9.65
C PRO A 50 -8.05 -2.01 9.36
N ASN A 51 -7.85 -3.32 9.49
CA ASN A 51 -8.91 -4.32 9.43
C ASN A 51 -9.05 -5.02 10.80
N PRO A 52 -10.21 -4.92 11.48
CA PRO A 52 -10.42 -5.54 12.80
C PRO A 52 -10.36 -7.08 12.80
N LEU A 53 -10.31 -7.72 11.62
CA LEU A 53 -10.12 -9.16 11.45
C LEU A 53 -8.65 -9.57 11.37
N MET A 54 -7.70 -8.61 11.39
CA MET A 54 -6.28 -8.94 11.40
C MET A 54 -5.82 -9.49 12.74
N SER A 55 -4.94 -10.48 12.68
CA SER A 55 -4.19 -10.92 13.85
C SER A 55 -2.94 -10.07 14.08
N ASP A 56 -2.48 -9.93 15.31
CA ASP A 56 -1.21 -9.25 15.63
C ASP A 56 0.01 -9.94 14.97
N LYS A 57 -0.11 -11.22 14.62
CA LYS A 57 0.93 -11.96 13.87
C LYS A 57 1.07 -11.53 12.41
N CYS A 58 0.09 -10.78 11.88
CA CYS A 58 0.15 -10.23 10.52
C CYS A 58 1.24 -9.15 10.36
N PHE A 59 1.80 -8.65 11.47
CA PHE A 59 2.85 -7.62 11.45
C PHE A 59 4.28 -8.19 11.38
N ASP A 60 4.47 -9.48 11.68
CA ASP A 60 5.78 -10.12 11.72
C ASP A 60 6.35 -10.33 10.30
N GLY A 61 7.63 -10.04 10.12
CA GLY A 61 8.34 -10.23 8.83
C GLY A 61 8.12 -9.14 7.80
N TYR A 62 7.42 -8.06 8.14
CA TYR A 62 7.25 -6.88 7.29
C TYR A 62 7.99 -5.66 7.81
N PHE A 63 8.55 -4.89 6.88
CA PHE A 63 9.04 -3.54 7.08
C PHE A 63 7.93 -2.55 6.71
N TRP A 64 7.72 -1.55 7.55
CA TRP A 64 6.60 -0.63 7.46
C TRP A 64 7.04 0.74 6.95
N TYR A 65 6.25 1.31 6.04
CA TYR A 65 6.55 2.55 5.35
C TYR A 65 5.37 3.50 5.33
N ARG A 66 5.70 4.80 5.29
CA ARG A 66 4.78 5.90 4.97
C ARG A 66 5.21 6.54 3.65
N CYS A 67 4.23 6.91 2.83
CA CYS A 67 4.43 7.63 1.59
C CYS A 67 4.13 9.13 1.77
N ASP A 68 5.02 10.03 1.33
CA ASP A 68 4.83 11.48 1.42
C ASP A 68 3.71 12.03 0.49
N LEU A 69 3.35 11.25 -0.53
CA LEU A 69 2.23 11.52 -1.44
C LEU A 69 0.88 11.14 -0.82
N PHE A 70 0.83 10.43 0.32
CA PHE A 70 -0.42 10.21 1.04
C PHE A 70 -0.81 11.49 1.80
N ASP A 71 -2.05 11.95 1.61
CA ASP A 71 -2.63 13.03 2.39
C ASP A 71 -3.51 12.48 3.53
N PRO A 72 -3.11 12.62 4.81
CA PRO A 72 -3.89 12.10 5.93
C PRO A 72 -5.24 12.80 6.13
N LYS A 73 -5.43 14.02 5.58
CA LYS A 73 -6.71 14.75 5.70
C LYS A 73 -7.77 14.20 4.76
N THR A 74 -7.41 14.04 3.49
CA THR A 74 -8.33 13.50 2.47
C THR A 74 -8.29 11.97 2.42
N ARG A 75 -7.27 11.36 3.01
CA ARG A 75 -6.91 9.94 2.89
C ARG A 75 -6.65 9.52 1.45
N LEU A 76 -6.22 10.43 0.57
CA LEU A 76 -5.97 10.13 -0.84
C LEU A 76 -4.51 10.33 -1.20
N CYS A 77 -4.06 9.62 -2.24
CA CYS A 77 -2.78 9.90 -2.87
C CYS A 77 -2.89 11.22 -3.66
N LYS A 78 -1.98 12.16 -3.38
CA LYS A 78 -1.87 13.45 -4.07
C LYS A 78 -1.54 13.31 -5.55
N ASP A 79 -0.88 12.20 -5.92
CA ASP A 79 -0.49 11.89 -7.30
C ASP A 79 -1.07 10.55 -7.76
N TYR A 80 -2.36 10.34 -7.48
CA TYR A 80 -3.01 9.06 -7.73
C TYR A 80 -2.88 8.63 -9.20
N GLU A 81 -3.11 9.52 -10.17
CA GLU A 81 -3.14 9.14 -11.60
C GLU A 81 -1.76 8.73 -12.14
N ASN A 82 -0.65 9.21 -11.55
CA ASN A 82 0.71 8.86 -11.97
C ASN A 82 1.39 7.82 -11.06
N ARG A 83 0.66 7.22 -10.12
CA ARG A 83 1.22 6.23 -9.18
C ARG A 83 1.91 5.06 -9.89
N PRO A 84 3.02 4.54 -9.35
CA PRO A 84 3.78 3.41 -9.91
C PRO A 84 3.01 2.09 -9.84
N GLN A 85 3.53 1.04 -10.50
CA GLN A 85 2.83 -0.24 -10.58
C GLN A 85 2.63 -0.89 -9.21
N ILE A 86 3.62 -0.81 -8.31
CA ILE A 86 3.51 -1.26 -6.91
C ILE A 86 2.31 -0.65 -6.18
N CYS A 87 1.95 0.60 -6.48
CA CYS A 87 0.76 1.25 -5.91
C CYS A 87 -0.53 0.90 -6.66
N ARG A 88 -0.46 0.57 -7.95
CA ARG A 88 -1.63 0.15 -8.77
C ARG A 88 -2.09 -1.25 -8.43
N ASP A 89 -1.16 -2.12 -8.05
CA ASP A 89 -1.42 -3.51 -7.65
C ASP A 89 -2.02 -3.61 -6.24
N CYS A 90 -2.15 -2.49 -5.51
CA CYS A 90 -2.75 -2.46 -4.18
C CYS A 90 -4.27 -2.16 -4.23
N PRO A 91 -5.09 -2.84 -3.41
CA PRO A 91 -4.74 -3.96 -2.53
C PRO A 91 -4.64 -5.29 -3.29
N GLY A 92 -3.52 -6.03 -3.15
CA GLY A 92 -3.23 -7.27 -3.88
C GLY A 92 -2.14 -8.09 -3.18
N GLU A 93 -1.39 -8.91 -3.92
CA GLU A 93 -0.39 -9.87 -3.38
C GLU A 93 0.74 -9.25 -2.54
N ARG A 94 0.87 -7.91 -2.53
CA ARG A 94 1.97 -7.20 -1.87
C ARG A 94 1.65 -6.73 -0.45
N GLN A 95 0.42 -6.90 0.01
CA GLN A 95 0.00 -6.53 1.37
C GLN A 95 -0.08 -7.80 2.23
N PRO A 96 0.18 -7.71 3.55
CA PRO A 96 -0.06 -8.85 4.44
C PRO A 96 -1.48 -9.36 4.28
N GLU A 97 -1.65 -10.68 4.32
CA GLU A 97 -2.97 -11.29 4.25
C GLU A 97 -3.88 -10.72 5.36
N GLY A 98 -5.08 -10.27 4.99
CA GLY A 98 -6.00 -9.60 5.91
C GLY A 98 -5.76 -8.10 6.14
N TYR A 99 -4.68 -7.51 5.62
CA TYR A 99 -4.40 -6.06 5.74
C TYR A 99 -5.35 -5.18 4.92
N ILE A 100 -6.02 -5.78 3.94
CA ILE A 100 -7.02 -5.11 3.12
C ILE A 100 -8.23 -4.80 4.00
N SER A 101 -8.39 -3.52 4.35
CA SER A 101 -9.62 -3.00 4.97
C SER A 101 -10.84 -3.47 4.17
N ALA A 102 -11.96 -3.77 4.84
CA ALA A 102 -13.22 -4.11 4.18
C ALA A 102 -13.72 -3.00 3.23
N ARG A 103 -13.20 -1.78 3.38
CA ARG A 103 -13.46 -0.64 2.50
C ARG A 103 -12.46 -0.49 1.36
N CYS A 104 -11.47 -1.38 1.23
CA CYS A 104 -10.41 -1.33 0.24
C CYS A 104 -10.59 -2.43 -0.82
N GLY A 105 -10.38 -2.09 -2.09
CA GLY A 105 -10.60 -3.03 -3.18
C GLY A 105 -10.73 -2.36 -4.54
N PHE A 106 -11.19 -3.14 -5.51
CA PHE A 106 -11.49 -2.69 -6.86
C PHE A 106 -12.96 -2.97 -7.18
N MET A 107 -13.64 -1.99 -7.80
CA MET A 107 -14.97 -2.19 -8.38
C MET A 107 -14.84 -2.82 -9.77
N PRO A 108 -15.73 -3.76 -10.14
CA PRO A 108 -15.88 -4.18 -11.52
C PRO A 108 -16.27 -2.98 -12.41
N GLU A 109 -15.74 -2.89 -13.64
CA GLU A 109 -16.14 -1.83 -14.58
C GLU A 109 -17.64 -1.86 -14.94
N GLU A 110 -18.28 -3.02 -14.82
CA GLU A 110 -19.71 -3.24 -15.15
C GLU A 110 -20.67 -2.69 -14.09
N SER A 111 -20.18 -2.21 -12.94
CA SER A 111 -21.02 -1.71 -11.83
C SER A 111 -21.50 -0.27 -12.00
N ARG A 112 -21.42 0.31 -13.20
CA ARG A 112 -22.10 1.57 -13.54
C ARG A 112 -23.56 1.30 -13.90
N LEU A 113 -24.42 1.30 -12.90
CA LEU A 113 -25.85 1.61 -13.05
C LEU A 113 -26.07 3.10 -12.75
#